data_AF-A0A2R6C5P9-F1
#
_entry.id   AF-A0A2R6C5P9-F1
#
_cell.length_a   1.000
_cell.length_b   1.000
_cell.length_c   1.000
_cell.angle_alpha   90.00
_cell.angle_beta   90.00
_cell.angle_gamma   90.00
#
_symmetry.space_group_name_H-M   'P 1'
#
loop_
_entity.id
_entity.type
_entity.pdbx_description
1 polymer ?
#
loop_
_entity_poly.entity_id
_entity_poly.type
_entity_poly.pdbx_seq_one_letter_code
_entity_poly.pdbx_strand_id
1 'polypeptide(L)'
;EVNYAVSSTSPLPTEGETVAYMRAKRIGRPSTYASTIEKLKQHGYIFPTPRNRLVPTTTGKSIYGFLNSELKSLTTVLGEEYTADLQQKLQGIEDGLIDYKAIVQQCFKDFQLIKSIAKRVN
;
A
#
# COMPACT_ATOMS: atom_id res chain seq x y z
N GLU A 1 10.12 8.79 37.59
CA GLU A 1 9.29 8.15 36.54
C GLU A 1 10.21 7.41 35.59
N VAL A 2 9.99 6.10 35.40
CA VAL A 2 10.80 5.30 34.49
C VAL A 2 10.22 5.50 33.09
N ASN A 3 10.95 6.23 32.24
CA ASN A 3 10.61 6.36 30.82
C ASN A 3 10.84 5.01 30.13
N TYR A 4 9.79 4.21 29.97
CA TYR A 4 9.84 3.02 29.13
C TYR A 4 9.95 3.46 27.67
N ALA A 5 11.17 3.51 27.14
CA ALA A 5 11.39 3.60 25.71
C ALA A 5 10.98 2.27 25.08
N VAL A 6 9.80 2.22 24.47
CA VAL A 6 9.34 1.06 23.70
C VAL A 6 10.24 0.93 22.46
N SER A 7 11.21 0.01 22.47
CA SER A 7 12.04 -0.29 21.31
C SER A 7 11.38 -1.35 20.43
N SER A 8 11.39 -1.17 19.12
CA SER A 8 10.94 -2.20 18.17
C SER A 8 11.92 -3.38 18.12
N THR A 9 11.40 -4.61 18.02
CA THR A 9 12.21 -5.84 17.88
C THR A 9 12.94 -5.92 16.54
N SER A 10 12.46 -5.19 15.53
CA SER A 10 13.06 -5.09 14.19
C SER A 10 13.38 -3.61 13.90
N PRO A 11 14.48 -3.30 13.20
CA PRO A 11 14.79 -1.94 12.81
C PRO A 11 13.65 -1.35 11.95
N LEU A 12 13.15 -0.20 12.37
CA LEU A 12 12.15 0.55 11.63
C LEU A 12 12.80 1.13 10.36
N PRO A 13 12.11 1.07 9.21
CA PRO A 13 12.66 1.58 7.96
C PRO A 13 12.68 3.10 7.94
N THR A 14 13.66 3.65 7.24
CA THR A 14 13.67 5.02 6.73
C THR A 14 12.77 5.15 5.49
N GLU A 15 12.45 6.38 5.10
CA GLU A 15 11.76 6.61 3.82
C GLU A 15 12.57 6.02 2.64
N GLY A 16 13.90 6.19 2.64
CA GLY A 16 14.77 5.65 1.59
C GLY A 16 14.72 4.11 1.48
N GLU A 17 14.73 3.42 2.63
CA GLU A 17 14.56 1.95 2.67
C GLU A 17 13.17 1.53 2.19
N THR A 18 12.12 2.28 2.55
CA THR A 18 10.76 2.03 2.04
C THR A 18 10.69 2.24 0.54
N VAL A 19 11.30 3.29 -0.02
CA VAL A 19 11.38 3.51 -1.47
C VAL A 19 12.14 2.36 -2.16
N ALA A 20 13.25 1.91 -1.57
CA ALA A 20 14.02 0.78 -2.11
C ALA A 20 13.18 -0.51 -2.11
N TYR A 21 12.42 -0.76 -1.04
CA TYR A 21 11.50 -1.89 -0.96
C TYR A 21 10.39 -1.81 -2.02
N MET A 22 9.73 -0.65 -2.16
CA MET A 22 8.70 -0.44 -3.18
C MET A 22 9.23 -0.68 -4.60
N ARG A 23 10.44 -0.21 -4.90
CA ARG A 23 11.11 -0.43 -6.18
C ARG A 23 11.39 -1.92 -6.41
N ALA A 24 11.95 -2.62 -5.41
CA ALA A 24 12.24 -4.05 -5.51
C ALA A 24 10.97 -4.88 -5.75
N LYS A 25 9.87 -4.50 -5.10
CA LYS A 25 8.55 -5.12 -5.25
C LYS A 25 7.78 -4.67 -6.50
N ARG A 26 8.31 -3.71 -7.27
CA ARG A 26 7.66 -3.12 -8.45
C ARG A 26 6.29 -2.51 -8.15
N ILE A 27 6.11 -1.99 -6.93
CA ILE A 27 4.88 -1.33 -6.50
C ILE A 27 5.06 0.19 -6.54
N GLY A 28 4.48 0.82 -7.56
CA GLY A 28 4.63 2.25 -7.83
C GLY A 28 5.81 2.59 -8.75
N ARG A 29 6.00 3.89 -9.00
CA ARG A 29 6.95 4.47 -9.96
C ARG A 29 7.81 5.57 -9.32
N PRO A 30 8.91 6.00 -9.96
CA PRO A 30 9.74 7.11 -9.46
C PRO A 30 8.96 8.37 -9.10
N SER A 31 7.90 8.67 -9.85
CA SER A 31 6.99 9.80 -9.61
C SER A 31 6.03 9.61 -8.44
N THR A 32 5.86 8.39 -7.92
CA THR A 32 4.85 8.08 -6.90
C THR A 32 5.42 7.71 -5.53
N TYR A 33 6.68 7.28 -5.43
CA TYR A 33 7.21 6.77 -4.16
C TYR A 33 7.11 7.78 -3.01
N ALA A 34 7.64 8.98 -3.21
CA ALA A 34 7.61 10.03 -2.19
C ALA A 34 6.18 10.45 -1.86
N SER A 35 5.32 10.61 -2.88
CA SER A 35 3.93 11.04 -2.68
C SER A 35 3.07 9.97 -1.98
N THR A 36 3.36 8.69 -2.16
CA THR A 36 2.73 7.60 -1.40
C THR A 36 3.09 7.68 0.09
N ILE A 37 4.38 7.80 0.42
CA ILE A 37 4.83 7.90 1.83
C ILE A 37 4.25 9.16 2.48
N GLU A 38 4.23 10.28 1.75
CA GLU A 38 3.66 11.53 2.23
C GLU A 38 2.17 11.40 2.54
N LYS A 39 1.38 10.77 1.65
CA LYS A 39 -0.04 10.50 1.91
C LYS A 39 -0.25 9.61 3.14
N LEU A 40 0.57 8.58 3.33
CA LEU A 40 0.48 7.72 4.52
C LEU A 40 0.70 8.52 5.82
N LYS A 41 1.62 9.51 5.81
CA LYS A 41 1.82 10.45 6.93
C LYS A 41 0.62 11.38 7.10
N GLN A 42 0.14 11.99 6.02
CA GLN A 42 -1.00 12.93 6.04
C GLN A 42 -2.29 12.28 6.55
N HIS A 43 -2.53 11.02 6.21
CA HIS A 43 -3.67 10.24 6.71
C HIS A 43 -3.46 9.68 8.13
N GLY A 44 -2.31 9.94 8.76
CA GLY A 44 -2.00 9.48 10.11
C GLY A 44 -1.84 7.97 10.22
N TYR A 45 -1.50 7.28 9.13
CA TYR A 45 -1.23 5.82 9.16
C TYR A 45 0.19 5.51 9.63
N ILE A 46 1.12 6.42 9.35
CA ILE A 46 2.51 6.34 9.81
C ILE A 46 2.96 7.70 10.34
N PHE A 47 4.00 7.71 11.16
CA PHE A 47 4.68 8.94 11.59
C PHE A 47 6.20 8.74 11.64
N PRO A 48 6.99 9.79 11.39
CA PRO A 48 8.44 9.74 11.53
C PRO A 48 8.86 9.89 13.00
N THR A 49 9.86 9.13 13.41
CA THR A 49 10.61 9.35 14.65
C THR A 49 11.61 10.51 14.48
N PRO A 50 12.20 11.03 15.58
CA PRO A 50 13.29 12.03 15.49
C PRO A 50 14.51 11.58 14.67
N ARG A 51 14.70 10.27 14.46
CA ARG A 51 15.76 9.68 13.62
C ARG A 51 15.28 9.33 12.21
N ASN A 52 14.19 9.96 11.74
CA ASN A 52 13.57 9.74 10.43
C ASN A 52 13.25 8.27 10.12
N ARG A 53 12.86 7.50 11.14
CA ARG A 53 12.30 6.15 10.98
C ARG A 53 10.80 6.18 10.96
N LEU A 54 10.17 5.39 10.09
CA LEU A 54 8.73 5.32 9.93
C LEU A 54 8.12 4.32 10.90
N VAL A 55 7.13 4.76 11.68
CA VAL A 55 6.40 3.94 12.64
C VAL A 55 4.93 3.90 12.26
N PRO A 56 4.28 2.72 12.20
CA PRO A 56 2.85 2.63 12.00
C PRO A 56 2.10 3.08 13.26
N THR A 57 1.08 3.93 13.08
CA THR A 57 0.17 4.33 14.16
C THR A 57 -0.77 3.19 14.54
N THR A 58 -1.48 3.33 15.67
CA THR A 58 -2.57 2.41 16.03
C THR A 58 -3.63 2.35 14.92
N THR A 59 -3.98 3.49 14.34
CA THR A 59 -4.91 3.58 13.21
C THR A 59 -4.38 2.83 11.99
N GLY A 60 -3.11 3.05 11.61
CA GLY A 60 -2.48 2.36 10.50
C GLY A 60 -2.45 0.83 10.68
N LYS A 61 -2.11 0.36 11.88
CA LYS A 61 -2.15 -1.07 12.22
C LYS A 61 -3.56 -1.65 12.15
N SER A 62 -4.56 -0.92 12.67
CA SER A 62 -5.95 -1.35 12.66
C SER A 62 -6.50 -1.49 11.23
N ILE A 63 -6.26 -0.49 10.38
CA ILE A 63 -6.68 -0.49 8.98
C ILE A 63 -5.97 -1.62 8.21
N TYR A 64 -4.65 -1.75 8.37
CA TYR A 64 -3.90 -2.84 7.74
C TYR A 64 -4.41 -4.21 8.20
N GLY A 65 -4.67 -4.37 9.50
CA GLY A 65 -5.24 -5.58 10.09
C GLY A 65 -6.59 -5.92 9.46
N PHE A 66 -7.51 -4.95 9.40
CA PHE A 66 -8.82 -5.09 8.77
C PHE A 66 -8.73 -5.50 7.29
N LEU A 67 -7.85 -4.85 6.52
CA LEU A 67 -7.60 -5.19 5.11
C LEU A 67 -7.05 -6.61 4.94
N ASN A 68 -6.27 -7.11 5.89
CA ASN A 68 -5.60 -8.41 5.80
C ASN A 68 -6.43 -9.56 6.42
N SER A 69 -7.28 -9.28 7.42
CA SER A 69 -8.13 -10.29 8.09
C SER A 69 -9.51 -10.37 7.46
N GLU A 70 -10.33 -9.33 7.64
CA GLU A 70 -11.74 -9.28 7.24
C GLU A 70 -11.90 -9.28 5.72
N LEU A 71 -10.87 -8.77 5.04
CA LEU A 71 -10.83 -8.59 3.61
C LEU A 71 -9.73 -9.46 2.97
N LYS A 72 -9.45 -10.64 3.54
CA LYS A 72 -8.46 -11.58 2.99
C LYS A 72 -8.74 -11.94 1.52
N SER A 73 -10.00 -11.96 1.11
CA SER A 73 -10.38 -12.14 -0.30
C SER A 73 -10.00 -10.96 -1.20
N LEU A 74 -9.73 -9.78 -0.64
CA LEU A 74 -9.24 -8.61 -1.35
C LEU A 74 -7.72 -8.59 -1.54
N THR A 75 -6.95 -9.46 -0.88
CA THR A 75 -5.49 -9.48 -1.12
C THR A 75 -5.16 -9.83 -2.57
N THR A 76 -6.07 -10.54 -3.27
CA THR A 76 -5.98 -10.82 -4.72
C THR A 76 -6.17 -9.58 -5.60
N VAL A 77 -6.76 -8.50 -5.08
CA VAL A 77 -7.05 -7.25 -5.81
C VAL A 77 -6.49 -5.98 -5.14
N LEU A 78 -5.80 -6.10 -4.00
CA LEU A 78 -5.18 -5.00 -3.25
C LEU A 78 -3.75 -5.34 -2.76
N GLY A 79 -3.29 -6.57 -2.96
CA GLY A 79 -1.97 -7.02 -2.50
C GLY A 79 -0.80 -6.46 -3.32
N GLU A 80 0.42 -6.73 -2.84
CA GLU A 80 1.65 -6.31 -3.53
C GLU A 80 1.76 -6.89 -4.94
N GLU A 81 1.45 -8.17 -5.12
CA GLU A 81 1.52 -8.85 -6.43
C GLU A 81 0.54 -8.27 -7.44
N TYR A 82 -0.72 -8.08 -7.04
CA TYR A 82 -1.72 -7.42 -7.88
C TYR A 82 -1.28 -5.99 -8.24
N THR A 83 -0.77 -5.24 -7.26
CA THR A 83 -0.30 -3.88 -7.49
C THR A 83 0.85 -3.85 -8.50
N ALA A 84 1.80 -4.78 -8.41
CA ALA A 84 2.91 -4.89 -9.35
C ALA A 84 2.44 -5.28 -10.76
N ASP A 85 1.52 -6.23 -10.87
CA ASP A 85 0.90 -6.64 -12.15
C ASP A 85 0.13 -5.47 -12.79
N LEU A 86 -0.64 -4.71 -12.01
CA LEU A 86 -1.31 -3.51 -12.51
C LEU A 86 -0.31 -2.46 -13.03
N GLN A 87 0.81 -2.23 -12.35
CA GLN A 87 1.86 -1.32 -12.85
C GLN A 87 2.46 -1.82 -14.17
N GLN A 88 2.67 -3.13 -14.32
CA GLN A 88 3.15 -3.70 -15.58
C GLN A 88 2.13 -3.51 -16.71
N LYS A 89 0.83 -3.69 -16.43
CA LYS A 89 -0.25 -3.44 -17.40
C LYS A 89 -0.32 -1.97 -17.80
N LEU A 90 -0.12 -1.05 -16.85
CA LEU A 90 -0.04 0.39 -17.14
C LEU A 90 1.16 0.71 -18.04
N GLN A 91 2.32 0.08 -17.84
CA GLN A 91 3.45 0.22 -18.76
C GLN A 91 3.10 -0.30 -20.17
N GLY A 92 2.43 -1.43 -20.27
CA GLY A 92 1.98 -1.95 -21.56
C GLY A 92 1.00 -1.01 -22.29
N ILE A 93 0.21 -0.21 -21.56
CA ILE A 93 -0.61 0.84 -22.16
C ILE A 93 0.27 1.99 -22.68
N GLU A 94 1.24 2.44 -21.89
CA GLU A 94 2.18 3.49 -22.29
C GLU A 94 2.97 3.11 -23.56
N ASP A 95 3.34 1.84 -23.68
CA ASP A 95 4.08 1.29 -24.82
C ASP A 95 3.16 0.96 -26.02
N GLY A 96 1.84 1.14 -25.89
CA GLY A 96 0.85 0.84 -26.93
C GLY A 96 0.56 -0.65 -27.16
N LEU A 97 1.00 -1.51 -26.24
CA LEU A 97 0.87 -2.98 -26.30
C LEU A 97 -0.47 -3.48 -25.71
N ILE A 98 -1.13 -2.68 -24.87
CA ILE A 98 -2.36 -3.04 -24.17
C ILE A 98 -3.42 -1.95 -24.38
N ASP A 99 -4.65 -2.34 -24.72
CA ASP A 99 -5.79 -1.41 -24.75
C ASP A 99 -6.19 -0.98 -23.34
N TYR A 100 -6.12 0.32 -23.07
CA TYR A 100 -6.51 0.92 -21.79
C TYR A 100 -7.95 0.57 -21.39
N LYS A 101 -8.87 0.38 -22.34
CA LYS A 101 -10.27 0.05 -22.06
C LYS A 101 -10.39 -1.30 -21.35
N ALA A 102 -9.57 -2.28 -21.72
CA ALA A 102 -9.55 -3.59 -21.08
C ALA A 102 -9.13 -3.48 -19.61
N ILE A 103 -8.11 -2.66 -19.32
CA ILE A 103 -7.63 -2.45 -17.95
C ILE A 103 -8.66 -1.69 -17.11
N VAL A 104 -9.28 -0.64 -17.65
CA VAL A 104 -10.35 0.10 -16.95
C VAL A 104 -11.54 -0.81 -16.63
N GLN A 105 -11.96 -1.67 -17.56
CA GLN A 105 -13.03 -2.64 -17.31
C GLN A 105 -12.66 -3.65 -16.23
N GLN A 106 -11.40 -4.11 -16.20
CA GLN A 106 -10.92 -5.00 -15.15
C GLN A 106 -10.94 -4.31 -13.78
N CYS A 107 -10.37 -3.10 -13.67
CA CYS A 107 -10.38 -2.34 -12.43
C CYS A 107 -11.80 -2.05 -11.94
N PHE A 108 -12.76 -1.82 -12.85
CA PHE A 108 -14.16 -1.65 -12.47
C PHE A 108 -14.76 -2.93 -11.87
N LYS A 109 -14.45 -4.11 -12.43
CA LYS A 109 -14.88 -5.40 -11.86
C LYS A 109 -14.27 -5.62 -10.48
N ASP A 110 -12.98 -5.33 -10.34
CA ASP A 110 -12.27 -5.44 -9.06
C ASP A 110 -12.89 -4.51 -8.00
N PHE A 111 -13.25 -3.29 -8.40
CA PHE A 111 -13.98 -2.35 -7.54
C PHE A 111 -15.36 -2.87 -7.11
N GLN A 112 -16.13 -3.48 -8.01
CA GLN A 112 -17.42 -4.08 -7.64
C GLN A 112 -17.24 -5.26 -6.67
N LEU A 113 -16.20 -6.06 -6.86
CA LEU A 113 -15.84 -7.13 -5.94
C LEU A 113 -15.53 -6.57 -4.55
N ILE A 114 -14.66 -5.56 -4.46
CA ILE A 114 -14.33 -4.85 -3.22
C ILE A 114 -15.60 -4.34 -2.52
N LYS A 115 -16.46 -3.64 -3.26
CA LYS A 115 -17.72 -3.11 -2.74
C LYS A 115 -18.64 -4.21 -2.21
N SER A 116 -18.71 -5.36 -2.88
CA SER A 116 -19.53 -6.49 -2.45
C SER A 116 -19.04 -7.10 -1.15
N ILE A 117 -17.73 -7.17 -0.94
CA ILE A 117 -17.13 -7.75 0.27
C ILE A 117 -17.25 -6.76 1.42
N ALA A 118 -16.97 -5.47 1.20
CA ALA A 118 -17.12 -4.43 2.21
C ALA A 118 -18.55 -4.37 2.78
N LYS A 119 -19.57 -4.61 1.96
CA LYS A 119 -20.98 -4.70 2.41
C LYS A 119 -21.29 -5.89 3.33
N ARG A 120 -20.49 -6.94 3.33
CA ARG A 120 -20.71 -8.14 4.17
C ARG A 120 -20.11 -8.02 5.56
N VAL A 121 -19.20 -7.05 5.74
CA VAL A 121 -18.46 -6.82 6.99
C VAL A 121 -19.12 -5.71 7.83
N ASN A 122 -20.07 -4.96 7.25
CA ASN A 122 -21.01 -4.06 7.95
C ASN A 122 -22.34 -4.76 8.19
#